data_AF-A0A383ELU9-F1
#
_entry.id   AF-A0A383ELU9-F1
#
_cell.length_a   1.000
_cell.length_b   1.000
_cell.length_c   1.000
_cell.angle_alpha   90.00
_cell.angle_beta   90.00
_cell.angle_gamma   90.00
#
_symmetry.space_group_name_H-M   'P 1'
#
loop_
_entity.id
_entity.type
_entity.pdbx_description
1 polymer ?
#
loop_
_entity_poly.entity_id
_entity_poly.type
_entity_poly.pdbx_seq_one_letter_code
_entity_poly.pdbx_strand_id
1 'polypeptide(L)'
;MNLIPSKLTPIKKFRILWLIPGEEKHPSSMCFVKRQLTVLKERSELQMEVFFMGKTRSPLNLFRRFINLNSVIKDFSPHLIHAQYGTVTSAFGAVSLKWPLVISYRGSDLNPSPGDHWARNLFGKLLSQFSAYRASYIICVSEQLRQKLWRRNIPIEVIPSGVDLELFSPISRNQARRKLEWDQHDPVVLFNAGSNPITKGFGLASDTVKFARHKI
;
A
#
# COMPACT_ATOMS: atom_id res chain seq x y z
N MET A 1 -15.29 17.39 -13.53
CA MET A 1 -13.90 17.74 -13.88
C MET A 1 -13.25 18.25 -12.60
N ASN A 2 -12.78 17.33 -11.75
CA ASN A 2 -12.26 17.71 -10.44
C ASN A 2 -10.85 18.25 -10.62
N LEU A 3 -10.72 19.53 -10.26
CA LEU A 3 -9.49 20.29 -10.22
C LEU A 3 -8.49 19.54 -9.32
N ILE A 4 -7.54 18.84 -9.92
CA ILE A 4 -6.27 18.57 -9.25
C ILE A 4 -5.66 19.95 -9.04
N PRO A 5 -5.44 20.43 -7.81
CA PRO A 5 -4.84 21.73 -7.59
C PRO A 5 -3.51 21.78 -8.35
N SER A 6 -3.42 22.65 -9.34
CA SER A 6 -2.30 22.68 -10.30
C SER A 6 -0.97 23.10 -9.68
N LYS A 7 -0.97 23.53 -8.41
CA LYS A 7 0.21 23.76 -7.59
C LYS A 7 -0.15 23.46 -6.14
N LEU A 8 0.47 22.43 -5.56
CA LEU A 8 0.59 22.37 -4.10
C LEU A 8 1.30 23.66 -3.69
N THR A 9 0.64 24.52 -2.92
CA THR A 9 1.31 25.66 -2.27
C THR A 9 2.56 25.12 -1.58
N PRO A 10 3.76 25.66 -1.83
CA PRO A 10 4.99 25.14 -1.26
C PRO A 10 4.90 25.22 0.27
N ILE A 11 4.63 24.08 0.89
CA ILE A 11 4.65 23.95 2.35
C ILE A 11 6.13 24.01 2.72
N LYS A 12 6.61 25.20 3.09
CA LYS A 12 8.00 25.42 3.48
C LYS A 12 8.43 24.35 4.49
N LYS A 13 9.33 23.46 4.06
CA LYS A 13 10.02 22.41 4.85
C LYS A 13 9.10 21.52 5.71
N PHE A 14 8.02 20.98 5.14
CA PHE A 14 7.26 19.93 5.82
C PHE A 14 8.04 18.60 5.79
N ARG A 15 8.04 17.87 6.92
CA ARG A 15 8.87 16.66 7.15
C ARG A 15 7.96 15.49 7.39
N ILE A 16 8.08 14.44 6.60
CA ILE A 16 7.23 13.25 6.69
C ILE A 16 8.11 12.03 6.89
N LEU A 17 7.90 11.31 8.00
CA LEU A 17 8.50 10.01 8.21
C LEU A 17 7.56 8.92 7.70
N TRP A 18 8.00 8.16 6.71
CA TRP A 18 7.24 7.06 6.12
C TRP A 18 7.57 5.75 6.82
N LEU A 19 6.57 5.09 7.41
CA LEU A 19 6.72 3.74 7.97
C LEU A 19 6.26 2.73 6.94
N ILE A 20 7.18 1.90 6.45
CA ILE A 20 6.92 0.93 5.39
C ILE A 20 7.14 -0.51 5.91
N PRO A 21 6.21 -1.45 5.68
CA PRO A 21 6.38 -2.84 6.06
C PRO A 21 7.50 -3.51 5.25
N GLY A 22 8.11 -4.53 5.86
CA GLY A 22 9.11 -5.37 5.19
C GLY A 22 10.48 -4.72 5.08
N GLU A 23 11.33 -5.30 4.24
CA GLU A 23 12.74 -4.93 4.08
C GLU A 23 12.95 -4.11 2.81
N GLU A 24 13.83 -3.11 2.86
CA GLU A 24 14.14 -2.22 1.74
C GLU A 24 14.62 -2.98 0.49
N LYS A 25 15.52 -3.95 0.71
CA LYS A 25 16.27 -4.68 -0.32
C LYS A 25 15.41 -5.61 -1.17
N HIS A 26 14.14 -5.84 -0.84
CA HIS A 26 13.27 -6.68 -1.65
C HIS A 26 12.71 -5.86 -2.84
N PRO A 27 13.06 -6.17 -4.10
CA PRO A 27 12.79 -5.28 -5.25
C PRO A 27 11.31 -4.99 -5.48
N SER A 28 10.47 -6.01 -5.32
CA SER A 28 9.01 -5.93 -5.52
C SER A 28 8.23 -5.54 -4.27
N SER A 29 8.87 -5.46 -3.10
CA SER A 29 8.17 -5.09 -1.87
C SER A 29 7.77 -3.62 -1.93
N MET A 30 6.49 -3.35 -1.74
CA MET A 30 5.93 -1.99 -1.64
C MET A 30 6.29 -1.10 -2.84
N CYS A 31 6.38 -1.68 -4.05
CA CYS A 31 6.79 -0.96 -5.27
C CYS A 31 5.93 0.28 -5.56
N PHE A 32 4.63 0.23 -5.27
CA PHE A 32 3.73 1.38 -5.40
C PHE A 32 4.06 2.51 -4.42
N VAL A 33 4.51 2.21 -3.19
CA VAL A 33 4.97 3.25 -2.25
C VAL A 33 6.28 3.84 -2.70
N LYS A 34 7.22 3.01 -3.18
CA LYS A 34 8.50 3.49 -3.72
C LYS A 34 8.29 4.43 -4.92
N ARG A 35 7.37 4.08 -5.84
CA ARG A 35 6.97 4.95 -6.95
C ARG A 35 6.34 6.25 -6.45
N GLN A 36 5.41 6.18 -5.50
CA GLN A 36 4.77 7.36 -4.92
C GLN A 36 5.80 8.29 -4.25
N LEU A 37 6.74 7.75 -3.48
CA LEU A 37 7.83 8.50 -2.86
C LEU A 37 8.72 9.19 -3.91
N THR A 38 9.01 8.50 -5.02
CA THR A 38 9.82 9.07 -6.12
C THR A 38 9.12 10.29 -6.72
N VAL A 39 7.85 10.14 -7.09
CA VAL A 39 7.05 11.24 -7.65
C VAL A 39 6.89 12.40 -6.65
N LEU A 40 6.69 12.11 -5.36
CA LEU A 40 6.61 13.15 -4.34
C LEU A 40 7.94 13.91 -4.18
N LYS A 41 9.09 13.22 -4.26
CA LYS A 41 10.41 13.86 -4.19
C LYS A 41 10.63 14.79 -5.39
N GLU A 42 10.17 14.41 -6.57
CA GLU A 42 10.32 15.20 -7.79
C GLU A 42 9.36 16.38 -7.87
N ARG A 43 8.14 16.24 -7.32
CA ARG A 43 7.05 17.22 -7.48
C ARG A 43 6.79 18.09 -6.27
N SER A 44 7.52 17.91 -5.17
CA SER A 44 7.30 18.68 -3.95
C SER A 44 8.60 18.94 -3.19
N GLU A 45 8.61 20.01 -2.40
CA GLU A 45 9.72 20.36 -1.50
C GLU A 45 9.64 19.62 -0.15
N LEU A 46 8.88 18.52 -0.08
CA LEU A 46 8.71 17.73 1.13
C LEU A 46 10.01 17.02 1.49
N GLN A 47 10.43 17.17 2.74
CA GLN A 47 11.52 16.39 3.30
C GLN A 47 10.95 15.04 3.75
N MET A 48 11.46 13.96 3.19
CA MET A 48 10.93 12.62 3.44
C MET A 48 12.04 11.68 3.89
N GLU A 49 11.82 11.03 5.03
CA GLU A 49 12.63 9.91 5.50
C GLU A 49 11.78 8.64 5.50
N VAL A 50 12.43 7.50 5.26
CA VAL A 50 11.75 6.21 5.15
C VAL A 50 12.32 5.27 6.19
N PHE A 51 11.43 4.72 7.03
CA PHE A 51 11.75 3.69 7.98
C PHE A 51 11.10 2.37 7.58
N PHE A 52 11.93 1.38 7.23
CA PHE A 52 11.48 0.03 6.94
C PHE A 52 11.38 -0.80 8.23
N MET A 53 10.22 -1.41 8.46
CA MET A 53 9.95 -2.24 9.64
C MET A 53 10.81 -3.51 9.69
N GLY A 54 11.25 -3.99 8.53
CA GLY A 54 11.99 -5.24 8.40
C GLY A 54 11.18 -6.46 8.85
N LYS A 55 11.87 -7.42 9.47
CA LYS A 55 11.27 -8.65 9.99
C LYS A 55 10.57 -8.39 11.33
N THR A 56 9.25 -8.59 11.36
CA THR A 56 8.37 -8.30 12.50
C THR A 56 7.93 -9.55 13.28
N ARG A 57 8.51 -10.73 13.00
CA ARG A 57 8.09 -12.01 13.61
C ARG A 57 8.66 -12.27 15.02
N SER A 58 9.72 -11.58 15.42
CA SER A 58 10.38 -11.78 16.72
C SER A 58 10.11 -10.58 17.65
N PRO A 59 9.62 -10.80 18.88
CA PRO A 59 9.38 -9.73 19.85
C PRO A 59 10.63 -8.89 20.16
N LEU A 60 11.79 -9.53 20.30
CA LEU A 60 13.05 -8.83 20.56
C LEU A 60 13.42 -7.92 19.39
N ASN A 61 13.21 -8.39 18.15
CA ASN A 61 13.44 -7.56 16.96
C ASN A 61 12.43 -6.41 16.89
N LEU A 62 11.17 -6.62 17.26
CA LEU A 62 10.17 -5.55 17.34
C LEU A 62 10.60 -4.48 18.35
N PHE A 63 11.05 -4.87 19.54
CA PHE A 63 11.51 -3.93 20.55
C PHE A 63 12.74 -3.13 20.07
N ARG A 64 13.74 -3.80 19.49
CA ARG A 64 14.91 -3.13 18.88
C ARG A 64 14.51 -2.16 17.78
N ARG A 65 13.56 -2.55 16.93
CA ARG A 65 13.00 -1.68 15.87
C ARG A 65 12.27 -0.48 16.47
N PHE A 66 11.59 -0.65 17.59
CA PHE A 66 10.90 0.44 18.26
C PHE A 66 11.89 1.45 18.84
N ILE A 67 12.97 1.00 19.47
CA ILE A 67 14.05 1.89 19.93
C ILE A 67 14.66 2.65 18.74
N ASN A 68 15.00 1.95 17.66
CA ASN A 68 15.58 2.57 16.47
C ASN A 68 14.62 3.60 15.85
N LEU A 69 13.34 3.27 15.71
CA LEU A 69 12.33 4.20 15.22
C LEU A 69 12.27 5.48 16.08
N ASN A 70 12.35 5.36 17.41
CA ASN A 70 12.37 6.54 18.28
C ASN A 70 13.64 7.39 18.10
N SER A 71 14.79 6.76 17.82
CA SER A 71 16.01 7.49 17.45
C SER A 71 15.81 8.27 16.16
N VAL A 72 15.34 7.60 15.11
CA VAL A 72 15.06 8.22 13.80
C VAL A 72 14.07 9.37 13.95
N ILE A 73 13.00 9.19 14.72
CA ILE A 73 12.02 10.25 15.00
C ILE A 73 12.69 11.44 15.71
N LYS A 74 13.58 11.19 16.67
CA LYS A 74 14.29 12.25 17.40
C LYS A 74 15.23 13.03 16.47
N ASP A 75 16.00 12.32 15.65
CA ASP A 75 17.01 12.89 14.77
C ASP A 75 16.38 13.64 13.60
N PHE A 76 15.36 13.04 12.96
CA PHE A 76 14.65 13.63 11.84
C PHE A 76 13.64 14.72 12.24
N SER A 77 13.03 14.59 13.43
CA SER A 77 11.98 15.46 13.95
C SER A 77 10.81 15.67 12.97
N PRO A 78 10.09 14.61 12.56
CA PRO A 78 9.04 14.70 11.54
C PRO A 78 7.88 15.59 11.99
N HIS A 79 7.20 16.25 11.05
CA HIS A 79 5.93 16.93 11.32
C HIS A 79 4.74 15.95 11.27
N LEU A 80 4.91 14.82 10.59
CA LEU A 80 3.91 13.78 10.38
C LEU A 80 4.58 12.42 10.24
N ILE A 81 3.95 11.38 10.79
CA ILE A 81 4.28 9.98 10.49
C ILE A 81 3.22 9.43 9.54
N HIS A 82 3.65 8.88 8.39
CA HIS A 82 2.77 8.24 7.42
C HIS A 82 3.02 6.74 7.37
N ALA A 83 2.16 5.96 8.02
CA ALA A 83 2.22 4.51 8.02
C ALA A 83 1.54 3.91 6.79
N GLN A 84 2.26 3.00 6.11
CA GLN A 84 1.74 2.21 5.00
C GLN A 84 1.29 0.84 5.51
N TYR A 85 0.05 0.48 5.19
CA TYR A 85 -0.71 -0.64 5.77
C TYR A 85 -1.06 -0.48 7.25
N GLY A 86 -2.28 -0.91 7.58
CA GLY A 86 -2.63 -1.31 8.93
C GLY A 86 -1.86 -2.56 9.36
N THR A 87 -1.85 -2.87 10.67
CA THR A 87 -1.17 -3.97 11.39
C THR A 87 0.00 -3.47 12.26
N VAL A 88 1.12 -4.20 12.30
CA VAL A 88 2.29 -3.88 13.13
C VAL A 88 2.90 -2.53 12.74
N THR A 89 2.95 -2.21 11.43
CA THR A 89 3.51 -0.95 10.93
C THR A 89 2.76 0.27 11.47
N SER A 90 1.43 0.29 11.35
CA SER A 90 0.62 1.38 11.89
C SER A 90 0.61 1.39 13.41
N ALA A 91 0.67 0.22 14.06
CA ALA A 91 0.71 0.12 15.51
C ALA A 91 1.98 0.77 16.09
N PHE A 92 3.12 0.65 15.41
CA PHE A 92 4.35 1.33 15.80
C PHE A 92 4.18 2.86 15.76
N GLY A 93 3.62 3.40 14.67
CA GLY A 93 3.28 4.82 14.59
C GLY A 93 2.28 5.27 15.65
N ALA A 94 1.29 4.43 15.97
CA ALA A 94 0.22 4.72 16.94
C ALA A 94 0.71 4.74 18.41
N VAL A 95 1.79 4.01 18.71
CA VAL A 95 2.44 4.06 20.03
C VAL A 95 3.30 5.31 20.17
N SER A 96 3.84 5.85 19.06
CA SER A 96 4.57 7.13 19.02
C SER A 96 3.60 8.32 19.10
N LEU A 97 2.92 8.48 20.24
CA LEU A 97 1.84 9.45 20.51
C LEU A 97 2.16 10.94 20.29
N LYS A 98 3.42 11.31 20.04
CA LYS A 98 3.85 12.71 19.97
C LYS A 98 3.57 13.39 18.63
N TRP A 99 3.35 12.62 17.56
CA TRP A 99 3.28 13.16 16.20
C TRP A 99 1.97 12.77 15.52
N PRO A 100 1.39 13.64 14.69
CA PRO A 100 0.23 13.29 13.87
C PRO A 100 0.51 12.02 13.06
N LEU A 101 -0.47 11.11 13.02
CA LEU A 101 -0.37 9.83 12.34
C LEU A 101 -1.34 9.76 11.18
N VAL A 102 -0.82 9.60 9.96
CA VAL A 102 -1.59 9.26 8.77
C VAL A 102 -1.41 7.77 8.49
N ILE A 103 -2.51 7.05 8.23
CA ILE A 103 -2.45 5.63 7.88
C ILE A 103 -3.06 5.42 6.50
N SER A 104 -2.35 4.72 5.61
CA SER A 104 -2.90 4.25 4.34
C SER A 104 -3.24 2.75 4.40
N TYR A 105 -4.53 2.42 4.40
CA TYR A 105 -5.03 1.05 4.35
C TYR A 105 -5.16 0.54 2.92
N ARG A 106 -4.66 -0.67 2.66
CA ARG A 106 -4.42 -1.16 1.28
C ARG A 106 -5.03 -2.52 0.96
N GLY A 107 -5.65 -3.22 1.91
CA GLY A 107 -6.31 -4.49 1.62
C GLY A 107 -6.21 -5.46 2.79
N SER A 108 -5.16 -6.29 2.78
CA SER A 108 -4.94 -7.39 3.72
C SER A 108 -4.71 -6.96 5.18
N ASP A 109 -4.62 -5.66 5.42
CA ASP A 109 -4.58 -5.06 6.74
C ASP A 109 -5.96 -4.95 7.41
N LEU A 110 -7.04 -4.94 6.62
CA LEU A 110 -8.43 -5.00 7.12
C LEU A 110 -9.19 -6.22 6.61
N ASN A 111 -8.76 -6.78 5.48
CA ASN A 111 -9.30 -7.98 4.88
C ASN A 111 -8.53 -9.21 5.36
N PRO A 112 -9.21 -10.31 5.72
CA PRO A 112 -8.52 -11.57 5.95
C PRO A 112 -7.82 -12.02 4.67
N SER A 113 -6.58 -12.48 4.78
CA SER A 113 -5.87 -13.10 3.66
C SER A 113 -6.17 -14.60 3.62
N PRO A 114 -6.65 -15.14 2.49
CA PRO A 114 -6.70 -16.58 2.28
C PRO A 114 -5.30 -17.20 2.45
N GLY A 115 -5.18 -18.24 3.27
CA GLY A 115 -3.92 -18.92 3.57
C GLY A 115 -3.19 -18.43 4.84
N ASP A 116 -3.57 -17.29 5.43
CA ASP A 116 -3.09 -16.89 6.75
C ASP A 116 -3.92 -17.56 7.86
N HIS A 117 -3.26 -17.99 8.93
CA HIS A 117 -3.94 -18.54 10.11
C HIS A 117 -4.95 -17.53 10.69
N TRP A 118 -6.13 -17.99 11.10
CA TRP A 118 -7.24 -17.12 11.54
C TRP A 118 -6.81 -16.15 12.66
N ALA A 119 -6.01 -16.63 13.62
CA ALA A 119 -5.53 -15.81 14.74
C ALA A 119 -4.62 -14.66 14.27
N ARG A 120 -3.82 -14.89 13.22
CA ARG A 120 -2.96 -13.86 12.62
C ARG A 120 -3.80 -12.81 11.90
N ASN A 121 -4.81 -13.22 11.13
CA ASN A 121 -5.75 -12.31 10.49
C ASN A 121 -6.51 -11.47 11.54
N LEU A 122 -6.98 -12.10 12.62
CA LEU A 122 -7.66 -11.40 13.72
C LEU A 122 -6.73 -10.39 14.41
N PHE A 123 -5.53 -10.82 14.80
CA PHE A 123 -4.56 -9.95 15.46
C PHE A 123 -4.14 -8.76 14.58
N GLY A 124 -3.86 -9.01 13.29
CA GLY A 124 -3.57 -7.96 12.32
C GLY A 124 -4.72 -6.94 12.21
N LYS A 125 -5.96 -7.43 12.12
CA LYS A 125 -7.16 -6.58 12.10
C LYS A 125 -7.31 -5.77 13.39
N LEU A 126 -7.10 -6.38 14.56
CA LEU A 126 -7.18 -5.67 15.85
C LEU A 126 -6.13 -4.55 15.94
N LEU A 127 -4.89 -4.82 15.54
CA LEU A 127 -3.84 -3.78 15.48
C LEU A 127 -4.20 -2.67 14.49
N SER A 128 -4.72 -3.02 13.33
CA SER A 128 -5.21 -2.07 12.34
C SER A 128 -6.28 -1.15 12.92
N GLN A 129 -7.28 -1.71 13.62
CA GLN A 129 -8.36 -0.94 14.21
C GLN A 129 -7.87 -0.08 15.37
N PHE A 130 -7.04 -0.63 16.26
CA PHE A 130 -6.41 0.14 17.32
C PHE A 130 -5.63 1.34 16.77
N SER A 131 -4.85 1.12 15.71
CA SER A 131 -4.09 2.20 15.05
C SER A 131 -5.01 3.27 14.46
N ALA A 132 -6.16 2.89 13.91
CA ALA A 132 -7.15 3.84 13.40
C ALA A 132 -7.65 4.79 14.50
N TYR A 133 -7.78 4.32 15.75
CA TYR A 133 -8.14 5.16 16.90
C TYR A 133 -7.07 6.18 17.30
N ARG A 134 -5.83 6.00 16.85
CA ARG A 134 -4.72 6.94 17.09
C ARG A 134 -4.39 7.80 15.86
N ALA A 135 -4.98 7.49 14.71
CA ALA A 135 -4.76 8.26 13.49
C ALA A 135 -5.36 9.67 13.60
N SER A 136 -4.67 10.63 13.00
CA SER A 136 -5.16 11.98 12.72
C SER A 136 -5.88 12.04 11.37
N TYR A 137 -5.47 11.18 10.43
CA TYR A 137 -6.05 11.07 9.09
C TYR A 137 -5.93 9.63 8.58
N ILE A 138 -6.91 9.17 7.84
CA ILE A 138 -6.87 7.84 7.21
C ILE A 138 -7.10 7.95 5.70
N ILE A 139 -6.29 7.21 4.95
CA ILE A 139 -6.46 6.99 3.52
C ILE A 139 -6.83 5.52 3.32
N CYS A 140 -7.90 5.25 2.58
CA CYS A 140 -8.27 3.92 2.14
C CYS A 140 -8.14 3.85 0.61
N VAL A 141 -7.62 2.75 0.06
CA VAL A 141 -7.55 2.61 -1.42
C VAL A 141 -8.89 2.24 -2.06
N SER A 142 -9.92 1.96 -1.26
CA SER A 142 -11.28 1.71 -1.74
C SER A 142 -12.34 2.02 -0.67
N GLU A 143 -13.57 2.26 -1.10
CA GLU A 143 -14.70 2.51 -0.21
C GLU A 143 -15.02 1.27 0.66
N GLN A 144 -14.83 0.06 0.12
CA GLN A 144 -15.02 -1.18 0.89
C GLN A 144 -14.05 -1.29 2.07
N LEU A 145 -12.83 -0.74 1.96
CA LEU A 145 -11.90 -0.69 3.10
C LEU A 145 -12.31 0.36 4.12
N ARG A 146 -12.74 1.54 3.66
CA ARG A 146 -13.25 2.60 4.53
C ARG A 146 -14.42 2.11 5.39
N GLN A 147 -15.36 1.37 4.80
CA GLN A 147 -16.51 0.81 5.51
C GLN A 147 -16.12 -0.17 6.62
N LYS A 148 -14.94 -0.81 6.52
CA LYS A 148 -14.42 -1.78 7.51
C LYS A 148 -13.76 -1.14 8.73
N LEU A 149 -13.51 0.17 8.72
CA LEU A 149 -12.97 0.87 9.88
C LEU A 149 -14.04 1.06 10.96
N TRP A 150 -13.68 0.80 12.21
CA TRP A 150 -14.55 0.99 13.37
C TRP A 150 -14.69 2.46 13.73
N ARG A 151 -13.59 3.21 13.63
CA ARG A 151 -13.59 4.65 13.86
C ARG A 151 -14.04 5.42 12.63
N ARG A 152 -14.92 6.41 12.83
CA ARG A 152 -15.45 7.28 11.76
C ARG A 152 -15.43 8.77 12.07
N ASN A 153 -14.99 9.18 13.25
CA ASN A 153 -15.02 10.57 13.73
C ASN A 153 -13.74 11.37 13.39
N ILE A 154 -13.04 10.97 12.33
CA ILE A 154 -11.86 11.67 11.80
C ILE A 154 -11.97 11.76 10.29
N PRO A 155 -11.15 12.61 9.63
CA PRO A 155 -11.04 12.58 8.18
C PRO A 155 -10.59 11.20 7.69
N ILE A 156 -11.41 10.61 6.81
CA ILE A 156 -11.12 9.35 6.12
C ILE A 156 -11.41 9.58 4.64
N GLU A 157 -10.39 9.46 3.80
CA GLU A 157 -10.50 9.68 2.36
C GLU A 157 -10.22 8.39 1.58
N VAL A 158 -10.93 8.23 0.46
CA VAL A 158 -10.68 7.14 -0.47
C VAL A 158 -9.79 7.61 -1.61
N ILE A 159 -8.52 7.22 -1.58
CA ILE A 159 -7.53 7.54 -2.63
C ILE A 159 -6.95 6.22 -3.16
N PRO A 160 -7.35 5.79 -4.38
CA PRO A 160 -6.78 4.61 -5.03
C PRO A 160 -5.28 4.76 -5.31
N SER A 161 -4.60 3.63 -5.53
CA SER A 161 -3.19 3.68 -5.95
C SER A 161 -3.07 4.16 -7.39
N GLY A 162 -2.22 5.16 -7.62
CA GLY A 162 -1.92 5.65 -8.96
C GLY A 162 -1.07 4.68 -9.79
N VAL A 163 -1.13 4.88 -11.10
CA VAL A 163 -0.30 4.21 -12.09
C VAL A 163 0.39 5.27 -12.95
N ASP A 164 1.58 4.96 -13.44
CA ASP A 164 2.32 5.84 -14.35
C ASP A 164 1.62 5.88 -15.72
N LEU A 165 1.08 7.03 -16.10
CA LEU A 165 0.32 7.18 -17.34
C LEU A 165 1.20 7.37 -18.58
N GLU A 166 2.49 7.69 -18.40
CA GLU A 166 3.46 7.71 -19.50
C GLU A 166 3.83 6.27 -19.87
N LEU A 167 4.03 5.41 -18.87
CA LEU A 167 4.31 3.99 -19.06
C LEU A 167 3.06 3.17 -19.45
N PHE A 168 1.94 3.39 -18.75
CA PHE A 168 0.68 2.67 -18.97
C PHE A 168 -0.30 3.53 -19.75
N SER A 169 -0.01 3.72 -21.03
CA SER A 169 -0.87 4.43 -21.98
C SER A 169 -1.58 3.45 -22.94
N PRO A 170 -2.86 3.70 -23.28
CA PRO A 170 -3.58 2.85 -24.21
C PRO A 170 -2.98 2.94 -25.62
N ILE A 171 -2.75 1.79 -26.24
CA ILE A 171 -2.35 1.65 -27.65
C ILE A 171 -3.33 0.72 -28.37
N SER A 172 -3.33 0.73 -29.70
CA SER A 172 -4.20 -0.18 -30.45
C SER A 172 -3.83 -1.65 -30.20
N ARG A 173 -4.84 -2.53 -30.18
CA ARG A 173 -4.66 -3.98 -29.97
C ARG A 173 -3.66 -4.59 -30.95
N ASN A 174 -3.70 -4.18 -32.21
CA ASN A 174 -2.79 -4.69 -33.26
C ASN A 174 -1.35 -4.25 -33.00
N GLN A 175 -1.13 -3.00 -32.58
CA GLN A 175 0.20 -2.52 -32.19
C GLN A 175 0.72 -3.26 -30.96
N ALA A 176 -0.11 -3.44 -29.92
CA ALA A 176 0.27 -4.18 -28.71
C ALA A 176 0.68 -5.61 -29.04
N ARG A 177 -0.11 -6.33 -29.85
CA ARG A 177 0.19 -7.70 -30.26
C ARG A 177 1.46 -7.80 -31.09
N ARG A 178 1.68 -6.89 -32.04
CA ARG A 178 2.95 -6.84 -32.79
C ARG A 178 4.15 -6.62 -31.87
N LYS A 179 4.06 -5.70 -30.92
CA LYS A 179 5.14 -5.44 -29.94
C LYS A 179 5.44 -6.64 -29.03
N LEU A 180 4.43 -7.45 -28.73
CA LEU A 180 4.54 -8.64 -27.88
C LEU A 180 4.77 -9.93 -28.69
N GLU A 181 4.91 -9.82 -30.02
CA GLU A 181 5.05 -10.96 -30.93
C GLU A 181 3.91 -11.98 -30.79
N TRP A 182 2.69 -11.50 -30.53
CA TRP A 182 1.48 -12.32 -30.46
C TRP A 182 0.75 -12.37 -31.79
N ASP A 183 0.09 -13.50 -32.03
CA ASP A 183 -0.81 -13.66 -33.16
C ASP A 183 -1.95 -12.61 -33.14
N GLN A 184 -2.34 -12.16 -34.32
CA GLN A 184 -3.31 -11.07 -34.49
C GLN A 184 -4.75 -11.51 -34.27
N HIS A 185 -5.03 -12.81 -34.27
CA HIS A 185 -6.37 -13.38 -34.24
C HIS A 185 -6.59 -14.24 -32.99
N ASP A 186 -5.56 -14.92 -32.49
CA ASP A 186 -5.69 -15.83 -31.35
C ASP A 186 -6.25 -15.14 -30.09
N PRO A 187 -7.22 -15.77 -29.41
CA PRO A 187 -7.64 -15.33 -28.08
C PRO A 187 -6.47 -15.38 -27.10
N VAL A 188 -6.20 -14.27 -26.42
CA VAL A 188 -5.15 -14.18 -25.40
C VAL A 188 -5.78 -13.92 -24.04
N VAL A 189 -5.39 -14.71 -23.04
CA VAL A 189 -5.78 -14.52 -21.64
C VAL A 189 -4.53 -14.23 -20.82
N LEU A 190 -4.52 -13.10 -20.11
CA LEU A 190 -3.47 -12.73 -19.17
C LEU A 190 -4.00 -12.86 -17.75
N PHE A 191 -3.28 -13.61 -16.91
CA PHE A 191 -3.60 -13.76 -15.50
C PHE A 191 -2.35 -13.52 -14.64
N ASN A 192 -2.36 -12.44 -13.86
CA ASN A 192 -1.27 -12.12 -12.94
C ASN A 192 -1.51 -12.79 -11.58
N ALA A 193 -0.94 -13.99 -11.39
CA ALA A 193 -1.06 -14.76 -10.15
C ALA A 193 -0.17 -14.24 -9.01
N GLY A 194 0.87 -13.45 -9.31
CA GLY A 194 1.87 -13.03 -8.33
C GLY A 194 2.45 -14.21 -7.54
N SER A 195 2.74 -13.99 -6.26
CA SER A 195 3.32 -14.99 -5.35
C SER A 195 2.29 -15.81 -4.55
N ASN A 196 0.99 -15.49 -4.66
CA ASN A 196 -0.06 -16.23 -3.95
C ASN A 196 -1.26 -16.47 -4.90
N PRO A 197 -1.17 -17.48 -5.78
CA PRO A 197 -2.20 -17.78 -6.78
C PRO A 197 -3.56 -18.11 -6.17
N ILE A 198 -3.60 -18.69 -4.97
CA ILE A 198 -4.84 -19.04 -4.26
C ILE A 198 -5.64 -17.78 -3.95
N THR A 199 -5.00 -16.77 -3.35
CA THR A 199 -5.65 -15.48 -3.05
C THR A 199 -6.07 -14.72 -4.31
N LYS A 200 -5.46 -15.04 -5.46
CA LYS A 200 -5.84 -14.47 -6.76
C LYS A 200 -6.97 -15.23 -7.46
N GLY A 201 -7.44 -16.33 -6.89
CA GLY A 201 -8.49 -17.14 -7.50
C GLY A 201 -8.02 -17.93 -8.72
N PHE A 202 -6.76 -18.41 -8.72
CA PHE A 202 -6.18 -19.13 -9.85
C PHE A 202 -7.02 -20.34 -10.31
N GLY A 203 -7.64 -21.07 -9.38
CA GLY A 203 -8.55 -22.17 -9.72
C GLY A 203 -9.72 -21.70 -10.60
N LEU A 204 -10.40 -20.64 -10.16
CA LEU A 204 -11.50 -20.03 -10.91
C LEU A 204 -11.05 -19.53 -12.29
N ALA A 205 -9.88 -18.88 -12.36
CA ALA A 205 -9.33 -18.40 -13.63
C ALA A 205 -9.02 -19.57 -14.59
N SER A 206 -8.42 -20.65 -14.07
CA SER A 206 -8.12 -21.86 -14.85
C SER A 206 -9.39 -22.53 -15.38
N ASP A 207 -10.41 -22.68 -14.54
CA ASP A 207 -11.67 -23.30 -14.94
C ASP A 207 -12.44 -22.42 -15.95
N THR A 208 -12.35 -21.10 -15.81
CA THR A 208 -12.88 -20.14 -16.80
C THR A 208 -12.22 -20.31 -18.16
N VAL A 209 -10.88 -20.46 -18.20
CA VAL A 209 -10.15 -20.67 -19.46
C VAL A 209 -10.51 -22.01 -20.10
N LYS A 210 -10.60 -23.09 -19.31
CA LYS A 210 -11.06 -24.40 -19.82
C LYS A 210 -12.45 -24.31 -20.43
N PHE A 211 -13.38 -23.69 -19.71
CA PHE A 211 -14.75 -23.49 -20.20
C PHE A 211 -14.79 -22.68 -21.50
N ALA A 212 -14.02 -21.58 -21.58
CA ALA A 212 -13.95 -20.76 -22.79
C ALA A 212 -13.39 -21.52 -23.99
N ARG A 213 -12.38 -22.39 -23.80
CA ARG A 213 -11.82 -23.22 -24.86
C ARG A 213 -12.79 -24.24 -25.45
N HIS A 214 -13.82 -24.64 -24.71
CA HIS A 214 -14.86 -25.53 -25.24
C HIS A 214 -15.91 -24.80 -26.09
N LYS A 215 -15.90 -23.46 -26.12
CA LYS A 215 -16.89 -22.62 -26.81
C LYS A 215 -16.36 -21.84 -28.02
N ILE A 216 -15.04 -21.84 -28.21
CA ILE A 216 -14.33 -21.19 -29.32
C ILE A 216 -13.78 -22.32 -30.19
#